data_AF-A0A2P7EA50-F1
#
_entry.id   AF-A0A2P7EA50-F1
#
_cell.length_a   1.000
_cell.length_b   1.000
_cell.length_c   1.000
_cell.angle_alpha   90.00
_cell.angle_beta   90.00
_cell.angle_gamma   90.00
#
_symmetry.space_group_name_H-M   'P 1'
#
loop_
_entity.id
_entity.type
_entity.pdbx_description
1 polymer ?
#
loop_
_entity_poly.entity_id
_entity_poly.type
_entity_poly.pdbx_seq_one_letter_code
_entity_poly.pdbx_strand_id
1 'polypeptide(L)'
;NKCCLRFSRPLWPTTVDWLGQIPSGSGQPVLVGFQAGAAAVAMETMNNAHLIASAMESLRGLFGKNIPEPIGAQITRWHSDPFSGGACSFNALGSTPSDREELAKPLAKRLFFAGEASHPMFGTVHGAYLSGLRAAAELHANS
;
A
#
# COMPACT_ATOMS: atom_id res chain seq x y z
N ASN A 1 -5.32 -2.82 -0.77
CA ASN A 1 -5.59 -1.97 -1.94
C ASN A 1 -6.14 -0.62 -1.52
N LYS A 2 -6.00 0.39 -2.38
CA LYS A 2 -6.51 1.75 -2.16
C LYS A 2 -7.47 2.13 -3.29
N CYS A 3 -8.57 2.77 -2.93
CA CYS A 3 -9.47 3.46 -3.85
C CYS A 3 -9.38 4.96 -3.57
N CYS A 4 -8.75 5.70 -4.48
CA CYS A 4 -8.59 7.15 -4.39
C CYS A 4 -9.65 7.82 -5.26
N LEU A 5 -10.48 8.69 -4.68
CA LEU A 5 -11.51 9.45 -5.38
C LEU A 5 -11.21 10.94 -5.28
N ARG A 6 -11.07 11.62 -6.42
CA ARG A 6 -10.81 13.06 -6.51
C ARG A 6 -12.10 13.80 -6.83
N PHE A 7 -12.35 14.89 -6.12
CA PHE A 7 -13.51 15.76 -6.30
C PHE A 7 -13.08 17.14 -6.80
N SER A 8 -14.04 17.99 -7.17
CA SER A 8 -13.77 19.38 -7.56
C SER A 8 -13.57 20.32 -6.36
N ARG A 9 -14.08 19.94 -5.19
CA ARG A 9 -13.96 20.65 -3.92
C ARG A 9 -14.06 19.66 -2.75
N PRO A 10 -13.58 20.01 -1.55
CA PRO A 10 -13.84 19.22 -0.35
C PRO A 10 -15.34 19.12 -0.07
N LEU A 11 -15.81 17.92 0.29
CA LEU A 11 -17.21 17.62 0.59
C LEU A 11 -17.41 17.10 2.02
N TRP A 12 -16.34 17.05 2.80
CA TRP A 12 -16.26 16.55 4.16
C TRP A 12 -15.66 17.63 5.08
N PRO A 13 -15.84 17.52 6.41
CA PRO A 13 -15.17 18.41 7.35
C PRO A 13 -13.65 18.35 7.15
N THR A 14 -13.04 19.49 6.84
CA THR A 14 -11.59 19.61 6.61
C THR A 14 -10.77 19.66 7.91
N THR A 15 -11.44 19.57 9.06
CA THR A 15 -10.85 19.55 10.40
C THR A 15 -10.56 18.14 10.91
N VAL A 16 -10.85 17.11 10.09
CA VAL A 16 -10.71 15.69 10.47
C VAL A 16 -9.80 14.99 9.48
N ASP A 17 -8.57 14.67 9.91
CA ASP A 17 -7.56 13.99 9.08
C ASP A 17 -7.91 12.51 8.82
N TRP A 18 -8.62 11.87 9.75
CA TRP A 18 -8.99 10.45 9.68
C TRP A 18 -10.11 10.13 8.69
N LEU A 19 -10.73 11.16 8.09
CA LEU A 19 -11.59 11.04 6.92
C LEU A 19 -10.80 11.38 5.66
N GLY A 20 -9.72 10.63 5.46
CA GLY A 20 -9.14 10.35 4.16
C GLY A 20 -8.56 11.54 3.39
N GLN A 21 -8.19 12.66 4.03
CA GLN A 21 -7.23 13.54 3.39
C GLN A 21 -5.89 12.83 3.38
N ILE A 22 -5.33 12.58 2.20
CA ILE A 22 -3.88 12.43 2.11
C ILE A 22 -3.34 13.80 2.54
N PRO A 23 -2.55 13.91 3.62
CA PRO A 23 -1.79 15.11 3.84
C PRO A 23 -0.82 15.18 2.66
N SER A 24 -1.17 15.98 1.66
CA SER A 24 -0.33 16.14 0.49
C SER A 24 -0.21 17.63 0.24
N GLY A 25 1.04 18.08 0.06
CA GLY A 25 1.36 19.38 -0.52
C GLY A 25 0.83 19.57 -1.95
N SER A 26 -0.24 18.87 -2.37
CA SER A 26 -0.94 19.06 -3.64
C SER A 26 -2.21 19.91 -3.51
N GLY A 27 -2.80 20.01 -2.31
CA GLY A 27 -4.02 20.80 -2.05
C GLY A 27 -5.29 20.29 -2.76
N GLN A 28 -5.27 19.10 -3.38
CA GLN A 28 -6.39 18.56 -4.13
C GLN A 28 -7.40 17.83 -3.21
N PRO A 29 -8.72 17.92 -3.46
CA PRO A 29 -9.72 17.24 -2.64
C PRO A 29 -9.82 15.76 -3.05
N VAL A 30 -9.03 14.92 -2.38
CA VAL A 30 -9.00 13.47 -2.58
C VAL A 30 -9.42 12.76 -1.30
N LEU A 31 -10.27 11.75 -1.45
CA LEU A 31 -10.57 10.75 -0.42
C LEU A 31 -9.91 9.42 -0.76
N VAL A 32 -9.35 8.77 0.25
CA VAL A 32 -8.76 7.44 0.11
C VAL A 32 -9.53 6.43 0.97
N GLY A 33 -10.13 5.45 0.30
CA GLY A 33 -10.65 4.24 0.92
C GLY A 33 -9.58 3.15 0.98
N PHE A 34 -9.47 2.47 2.12
CA PHE A 34 -8.53 1.36 2.31
C PHE A 34 -9.28 0.04 2.28
N GLN A 35 -8.74 -0.92 1.54
CA GLN A 35 -9.23 -2.29 1.51
C GLN A 35 -8.11 -3.22 1.97
N ALA A 36 -8.42 -4.03 2.99
CA ALA A 36 -7.51 -4.96 3.64
C ALA A 36 -8.17 -6.34 3.79
N GLY A 37 -7.35 -7.37 4.02
CA GLY A 37 -7.80 -8.75 4.21
C GLY A 37 -8.58 -9.29 3.01
N ALA A 38 -9.62 -10.09 3.28
CA ALA A 38 -10.43 -10.75 2.26
C ALA A 38 -11.07 -9.76 1.25
N ALA A 39 -11.42 -8.55 1.70
CA ALA A 39 -11.97 -7.51 0.83
C ALA A 39 -10.95 -7.01 -0.20
N ALA A 40 -9.66 -6.97 0.15
CA ALA A 40 -8.60 -6.61 -0.80
C ALA A 40 -8.45 -7.65 -1.91
N VAL A 41 -8.57 -8.94 -1.57
CA VAL A 41 -8.49 -10.05 -2.52
C VAL A 41 -9.69 -10.06 -3.46
N ALA A 42 -10.91 -9.94 -2.91
CA ALA A 42 -12.13 -9.90 -3.71
C ALA A 42 -12.16 -8.73 -4.70
N MET A 43 -11.58 -7.59 -4.33
CA MET A 43 -11.48 -6.40 -5.17
C MET A 43 -10.60 -6.58 -6.43
N GLU A 44 -9.60 -7.47 -6.40
CA GLU A 44 -8.63 -7.60 -7.50
C GLU A 44 -9.30 -7.89 -8.84
N THR A 45 -10.38 -8.67 -8.84
CA THR A 45 -11.13 -9.07 -10.05
C THR A 45 -12.36 -8.20 -10.34
N MET A 46 -12.70 -7.26 -9.46
CA MET A 46 -13.85 -6.38 -9.65
C MET A 46 -13.54 -5.26 -10.65
N ASN A 47 -14.55 -4.86 -11.43
CA ASN A 47 -14.43 -3.72 -12.32
C ASN A 47 -14.35 -2.40 -11.53
N ASN A 48 -13.65 -1.39 -12.09
CA ASN A 48 -13.47 -0.11 -11.41
C ASN A 48 -14.79 0.63 -11.16
N ALA A 49 -15.75 0.54 -12.08
CA ALA A 49 -17.03 1.25 -11.97
C ALA A 49 -17.84 0.80 -10.74
N HIS A 50 -17.89 -0.50 -10.46
CA HIS A 50 -18.55 -1.07 -9.29
C HIS A 50 -17.84 -0.68 -8.00
N LEU A 51 -16.51 -0.67 -7.99
CA LEU A 51 -15.73 -0.26 -6.82
C LEU A 51 -15.96 1.23 -6.50
N ILE A 52 -16.00 2.08 -7.52
CA ILE A 52 -16.32 3.51 -7.37
C ILE A 52 -17.76 3.67 -6.89
N ALA A 53 -18.73 2.99 -7.49
CA ALA A 53 -20.13 3.06 -7.10
C ALA A 53 -20.35 2.65 -5.63
N SER A 54 -19.73 1.55 -5.19
CA SER A 54 -19.80 1.07 -3.80
C SER A 54 -19.15 2.07 -2.82
N ALA A 55 -18.02 2.66 -3.20
CA ALA A 55 -17.39 3.71 -2.40
C ALA A 55 -18.29 4.96 -2.30
N MET A 56 -18.92 5.36 -3.41
CA MET A 56 -19.83 6.50 -3.45
C MET A 56 -21.12 6.27 -2.66
N GLU A 57 -21.64 5.05 -2.64
CA GLU A 57 -22.76 4.66 -1.77
C GLU A 57 -22.41 4.86 -0.29
N SER A 58 -21.24 4.38 0.12
CA SER A 58 -20.73 4.57 1.48
C SER A 58 -20.56 6.05 1.83
N LEU A 59 -19.98 6.84 0.93
CA LEU A 59 -19.80 8.29 1.15
C LEU A 59 -21.13 9.03 1.28
N ARG A 60 -22.11 8.70 0.45
CA ARG A 60 -23.45 9.29 0.52
C ARG A 60 -24.21 8.89 1.77
N GLY A 61 -23.98 7.69 2.30
CA GLY A 61 -24.49 7.26 3.60
C GLY A 61 -23.92 8.05 4.77
N LEU A 62 -22.62 8.38 4.72
CA LEU A 62 -21.92 9.08 5.80
C LEU A 62 -22.13 10.61 5.78
N PHE A 63 -22.08 11.22 4.60
CA PHE A 63 -22.02 12.68 4.45
C PHE A 63 -23.22 13.28 3.73
N GLY A 64 -24.17 12.44 3.30
CA GLY A 64 -25.41 12.85 2.66
C GLY A 64 -25.48 12.59 1.16
N LYS A 65 -26.70 12.46 0.65
CA LYS A 65 -27.01 12.03 -0.73
C LYS A 65 -26.50 12.98 -1.82
N ASN A 66 -26.23 14.23 -1.47
CA ASN A 66 -25.88 15.28 -2.43
C ASN A 66 -24.38 15.33 -2.79
N ILE A 67 -23.58 14.34 -2.36
CA ILE A 67 -22.19 14.22 -2.82
C ILE A 67 -22.18 13.95 -4.34
N PRO A 68 -21.57 14.84 -5.15
CA PRO A 68 -21.41 14.63 -6.59
C PRO A 68 -20.46 13.48 -6.90
N GLU A 69 -20.53 12.97 -8.13
CA GLU A 69 -19.56 11.99 -8.63
C GLU A 69 -18.12 12.53 -8.60
N PRO A 70 -17.11 11.66 -8.44
CA PRO A 70 -15.71 12.07 -8.48
C PRO A 70 -15.30 12.47 -9.90
N ILE A 71 -14.41 13.46 -10.00
CA ILE A 71 -13.80 13.94 -11.25
C ILE A 71 -12.53 13.16 -11.62
N GLY A 72 -12.17 12.16 -10.83
CA GLY A 72 -11.06 11.26 -11.10
C GLY A 72 -11.01 10.14 -10.06
N ALA A 73 -10.53 8.98 -10.48
CA ALA A 73 -10.38 7.84 -9.59
C ALA A 73 -9.10 7.06 -9.92
N GLN A 74 -8.46 6.52 -8.88
CA GLN A 74 -7.34 5.59 -9.03
C GLN A 74 -7.53 4.44 -8.05
N ILE A 75 -7.44 3.21 -8.56
CA ILE A 75 -7.58 1.99 -7.77
C ILE A 75 -6.29 1.19 -7.90
N THR A 76 -5.66 0.86 -6.78
CA THR A 76 -4.46 0.01 -6.77
C THR A 76 -4.85 -1.46 -6.68
N ARG A 77 -4.06 -2.32 -7.31
CA ARG A 77 -4.22 -3.77 -7.36
C ARG A 77 -2.88 -4.44 -7.14
N TRP A 78 -2.39 -4.36 -5.91
CA TRP A 78 -1.00 -4.72 -5.59
C TRP A 78 -0.74 -6.22 -5.74
N HIS A 79 -1.74 -7.07 -5.50
CA HIS A 79 -1.55 -8.51 -5.62
C HIS A 79 -1.43 -8.96 -7.08
N SER A 80 -2.22 -8.36 -7.97
CA SER A 80 -2.21 -8.68 -9.40
C SER A 80 -1.14 -7.93 -10.20
N ASP A 81 -0.45 -6.95 -9.62
CA ASP A 81 0.68 -6.29 -10.24
C ASP A 81 1.85 -7.29 -10.38
N PRO A 82 2.30 -7.63 -11.61
CA PRO A 82 3.33 -8.63 -11.83
C PRO A 82 4.70 -8.24 -11.28
N PHE A 83 4.94 -6.96 -11.00
CA PHE A 83 6.20 -6.48 -10.42
C PHE A 83 6.18 -6.45 -8.89
N SER A 84 4.99 -6.52 -8.28
CA SER A 84 4.82 -6.42 -6.82
C SER A 84 4.40 -7.77 -6.20
N GLY A 85 3.43 -8.48 -6.79
CA GLY A 85 2.87 -9.74 -6.28
C GLY A 85 2.12 -9.62 -4.93
N GLY A 86 2.04 -8.43 -4.37
CA GLY A 86 1.50 -8.12 -3.04
C GLY A 86 1.85 -6.69 -2.63
N ALA A 87 1.31 -6.26 -1.48
CA ALA A 87 1.57 -4.91 -0.97
C ALA A 87 2.86 -4.84 -0.14
N CYS A 88 2.94 -5.65 0.92
CA CYS A 88 4.06 -5.75 1.85
C CYS A 88 4.08 -7.17 2.43
N SER A 89 5.25 -7.63 2.85
CA SER A 89 5.39 -8.89 3.59
C SER A 89 4.76 -8.81 4.98
N PHE A 90 4.39 -9.98 5.51
CA PHE A 90 3.92 -10.19 6.87
C PHE A 90 4.41 -11.55 7.36
N ASN A 91 4.40 -11.78 8.67
CA ASN A 91 4.70 -13.11 9.21
C ASN A 91 3.44 -13.96 9.17
N ALA A 92 3.45 -15.00 8.34
CA ALA A 92 2.37 -15.98 8.33
C ALA A 92 2.38 -16.80 9.62
N LEU A 93 1.27 -17.50 9.89
CA LEU A 93 1.25 -18.47 10.99
C LEU A 93 2.33 -19.53 10.75
N GLY A 94 3.17 -19.75 11.76
CA GLY A 94 4.32 -20.66 11.67
C GLY A 94 5.63 -20.01 11.21
N SER A 95 5.60 -18.76 10.71
CA SER A 95 6.83 -18.03 10.41
C SER A 95 7.60 -17.65 11.68
N THR A 96 8.92 -17.60 11.56
CA THR A 96 9.84 -17.21 12.62
C THR A 96 10.71 -16.03 12.18
N PRO A 97 11.29 -15.25 13.11
CA PRO A 97 12.24 -14.20 12.74
C PRO A 97 13.41 -14.69 11.87
N SER A 98 13.84 -15.95 12.06
CA SER A 98 14.92 -16.55 11.28
C SER A 98 14.59 -16.72 9.80
N ASP A 99 13.31 -16.78 9.40
CA ASP A 99 12.95 -16.87 7.97
C ASP A 99 13.42 -15.62 7.20
N ARG A 100 13.38 -14.46 7.88
CA ARG A 100 13.83 -13.18 7.30
C ARG A 100 15.34 -13.06 7.32
N GLU A 101 15.96 -13.53 8.40
CA GLU A 101 17.42 -13.62 8.49
C GLU A 101 17.97 -14.53 7.38
N GLU A 102 17.30 -15.65 7.11
CA GLU A 102 17.65 -16.55 6.02
C GLU A 102 17.49 -15.87 4.66
N LEU A 103 16.36 -15.20 4.41
CA LEU A 103 16.13 -14.44 3.19
C LEU A 103 17.18 -13.34 2.96
N ALA A 104 17.73 -12.76 4.03
CA ALA A 104 18.73 -11.71 3.97
C ALA A 104 20.14 -12.23 3.60
N LYS A 105 20.41 -13.54 3.74
CA LYS A 105 21.74 -14.10 3.55
C LYS A 105 22.17 -14.04 2.07
N PRO A 106 23.41 -13.62 1.79
CA PRO A 106 23.94 -13.65 0.43
C PRO A 106 24.18 -15.10 -0.03
N LEU A 107 23.90 -15.36 -1.30
CA LEU A 107 24.16 -16.65 -1.94
C LEU A 107 25.50 -16.63 -2.66
N ALA A 108 26.35 -17.61 -2.32
CA ALA A 108 27.68 -17.84 -2.91
C ALA A 108 28.57 -16.58 -2.94
N LYS A 109 28.33 -15.61 -2.05
CA LYS A 109 29.00 -14.31 -2.02
C LYS A 109 28.98 -13.59 -3.39
N ARG A 110 27.91 -13.80 -4.18
CA ARG A 110 27.76 -13.22 -5.52
C ARG A 110 26.39 -12.59 -5.71
N LEU A 111 25.38 -13.14 -5.06
CA LEU A 111 24.02 -12.63 -5.06
C LEU A 111 23.68 -12.17 -3.64
N PHE A 112 23.28 -10.90 -3.53
CA PHE A 112 22.93 -10.26 -2.27
C PHE A 112 21.45 -9.87 -2.31
N PHE A 113 20.76 -10.01 -1.20
CA PHE A 113 19.33 -9.75 -1.10
C PHE A 113 19.05 -8.56 -0.20
N ALA A 114 18.18 -7.67 -0.69
CA ALA A 114 17.66 -6.52 0.03
C ALA A 114 16.17 -6.35 -0.29
N GLY A 115 15.51 -5.50 0.47
CA GLY A 115 14.08 -5.24 0.39
C GLY A 115 13.42 -5.38 1.77
N GLU A 116 12.21 -4.83 1.91
CA GLU A 116 11.48 -4.80 3.18
C GLU A 116 11.35 -6.19 3.82
N ALA A 117 11.21 -7.23 3.00
CA ALA A 117 11.02 -8.60 3.48
C ALA A 117 12.27 -9.17 4.18
N SER A 118 13.45 -8.62 3.89
CA SER A 118 14.76 -9.07 4.40
C SER A 118 15.25 -8.29 5.63
N HIS A 119 14.34 -7.60 6.34
CA HIS A 119 14.66 -6.78 7.50
C HIS A 119 13.65 -7.00 8.65
N PRO A 120 14.06 -6.91 9.93
CA PRO A 120 13.12 -7.02 11.06
C PRO A 120 12.01 -5.95 11.07
N MET A 121 12.29 -4.75 10.54
CA MET A 121 11.30 -3.70 10.28
C MET A 121 10.58 -3.90 8.93
N PHE A 122 10.04 -5.08 8.70
CA PHE A 122 9.36 -5.44 7.46
C PHE A 122 8.06 -4.65 7.25
N GLY A 123 7.61 -4.62 6.00
CA GLY A 123 6.44 -3.88 5.54
C GLY A 123 6.60 -2.36 5.57
N THR A 124 7.84 -1.87 5.75
CA THR A 124 8.14 -0.44 5.85
C THR A 124 9.19 0.00 4.83
N VAL A 125 9.10 1.27 4.43
CA VAL A 125 10.12 1.94 3.59
C VAL A 125 11.47 2.02 4.31
N HIS A 126 11.47 2.31 5.61
CA HIS A 126 12.70 2.37 6.41
C HIS A 126 13.41 1.01 6.46
N GLY A 127 12.67 -0.09 6.62
CA GLY A 127 13.23 -1.44 6.57
C GLY A 127 13.86 -1.76 5.21
N ALA A 128 13.19 -1.41 4.11
CA ALA A 128 13.75 -1.56 2.77
C ALA A 128 15.05 -0.76 2.60
N TYR A 129 15.06 0.51 3.02
CA TYR A 129 16.25 1.37 2.96
C TYR A 129 17.43 0.79 3.75
N LEU A 130 17.21 0.42 5.02
CA LEU A 130 18.25 -0.14 5.88
C LEU A 130 18.77 -1.48 5.36
N SER A 131 17.90 -2.33 4.80
CA SER A 131 18.33 -3.58 4.16
C SER A 131 19.23 -3.34 2.94
N GLY A 132 18.99 -2.26 2.19
CA GLY A 132 19.83 -1.88 1.06
C GLY A 132 21.22 -1.44 1.50
N LEU A 133 21.31 -0.64 2.56
CA LEU A 133 22.61 -0.25 3.15
C LEU A 133 23.39 -1.49 3.65
N ARG A 134 22.70 -2.43 4.30
CA ARG A 134 23.29 -3.71 4.73
C ARG A 134 23.86 -4.48 3.53
N ALA A 135 23.04 -4.75 2.51
CA ALA A 135 23.47 -5.53 1.35
C ALA A 135 24.62 -4.85 0.57
N ALA A 136 24.63 -3.51 0.50
CA ALA A 136 25.72 -2.75 -0.09
C ALA A 136 27.04 -2.93 0.69
N ALA A 137 26.99 -2.91 2.03
CA ALA A 137 28.15 -3.15 2.88
C ALA A 137 28.67 -4.59 2.74
N GLU A 138 27.79 -5.58 2.66
CA GLU A 138 28.15 -6.99 2.42
C GLU A 138 28.85 -7.18 1.07
N LEU A 139 28.36 -6.52 0.02
CA LEU A 139 28.98 -6.53 -1.30
C LEU A 139 30.37 -5.89 -1.28
N HIS A 140 30.51 -4.75 -0.59
CA HIS A 140 31.79 -4.06 -0.47
C HIS A 140 32.84 -4.86 0.30
N ALA A 141 32.46 -5.49 1.41
CA ALA A 141 33.36 -6.34 2.21
C ALA A 141 33.82 -7.62 1.49
N ASN A 142 33.21 -7.94 0.35
CA ASN A 142 33.51 -9.10 -0.47
C ASN A 142 34.20 -8.76 -1.80
N SER A 143 34.53 -7.48 -2.01
CA SER A 143 35.35 -6.98 -3.13
C SER A 143 36.83 -7.01 -2.77
#